data_AF-A0A2Y9RYV8-F1
#
_entry.id   AF-A0A2Y9RYV8-F1
#
_cell.length_a   1.000
_cell.length_b   1.000
_cell.length_c   1.000
_cell.angle_alpha   90.00
_cell.angle_beta   90.00
_cell.angle_gamma   90.00
#
_symmetry.space_group_name_H-M   'P 1'
#
loop_
_entity.id
_entity.type
_entity.pdbx_description
1 polymer ?
#
loop_
_entity_poly.entity_id
_entity_poly.type
_entity_poly.pdbx_seq_one_letter_code
_entity_poly.pdbx_strand_id
1 'polypeptide(L)'
;MTKIVMTRRVAPLKDIPVNDERVTVPPWKGNSKQPAFTIHVDEEEEKTEKRPAESKKTECEDALAFNSAVTLPGPRKPLGSLDYPMDGSFVLSESPRTMDMSIVSEDEKPVSVNEVPDYHEDIHTYLREMEVKCKPKVGYMKKQPDITNSMRAILVDWLVEVGEEYKLQNETLYLAVNYIDRFLSSMSVLRGKLQLVGTAAMLLASKFEEIYPPEVAEFVYITDDTYTKKQVLRMEHLVLKVLAFDLAAPTVNQFLTQYFLHQQPANCKVESLAMFLGELSLIDADPYLKYLPSIIAGAAFHIALYTITGQSWVSYLTPTKVMRGEKR
;
A
#
# COMPACT_ATOMS: atom_id res chain seq x y z
N MET A 1 -39.30 34.50 14.35
CA MET A 1 -38.11 34.00 13.64
C MET A 1 -38.58 33.22 12.43
N THR A 2 -38.42 33.84 11.26
CA THR A 2 -39.09 33.47 10.01
C THR A 2 -38.24 32.46 9.24
N LYS A 3 -38.82 31.30 8.90
CA LYS A 3 -38.22 30.28 8.04
C LYS A 3 -38.15 30.79 6.59
N ILE A 4 -36.99 30.73 5.96
CA ILE A 4 -36.83 30.94 4.51
C ILE A 4 -36.39 29.60 3.91
N VAL A 5 -37.30 28.97 3.18
CA VAL A 5 -37.07 27.83 2.29
C VAL A 5 -36.67 28.42 0.94
N MET A 6 -35.44 28.17 0.49
CA MET A 6 -34.94 28.61 -0.81
C MET A 6 -35.00 27.44 -1.80
N THR A 7 -36.11 27.36 -2.54
CA THR A 7 -36.27 26.48 -3.71
C THR A 7 -35.63 27.14 -4.92
N ARG A 8 -34.45 26.66 -5.35
CA ARG A 8 -33.86 27.03 -6.64
C ARG A 8 -34.41 26.11 -7.74
N ARG A 9 -35.20 26.70 -8.64
CA ARG A 9 -35.69 26.05 -9.87
C ARG A 9 -34.53 25.81 -10.84
N VAL A 10 -34.47 24.59 -11.37
CA VAL A 10 -33.59 24.17 -12.47
C VAL A 10 -34.14 24.71 -13.80
N ALA A 11 -33.28 25.29 -14.63
CA ALA A 11 -33.60 25.70 -16.00
C ALA A 11 -33.15 24.60 -16.99
N PRO A 12 -33.91 24.32 -18.06
CA PRO A 12 -33.60 23.24 -19.01
C PRO A 12 -32.41 23.58 -19.92
N LEU A 13 -31.57 22.58 -20.19
CA LEU A 13 -30.45 22.63 -21.14
C LEU A 13 -30.94 22.97 -22.55
N LYS A 14 -30.28 23.94 -23.20
CA LYS A 14 -30.44 24.24 -24.63
C LYS A 14 -29.33 23.55 -25.41
N ASP A 15 -29.75 23.01 -26.56
CA ASP A 15 -28.99 22.22 -27.51
C ASP A 15 -27.69 22.91 -27.99
N ILE A 16 -26.58 22.17 -27.95
CA ILE A 16 -25.29 22.56 -28.54
C ILE A 16 -25.18 21.86 -29.89
N PRO A 17 -24.99 22.59 -31.01
CA PRO A 17 -24.95 21.99 -32.34
C PRO A 17 -23.63 21.23 -32.60
N VAL A 18 -23.79 20.03 -33.15
CA VAL A 18 -22.74 19.15 -33.66
C VAL A 18 -22.09 19.81 -34.88
N ASN A 19 -20.78 20.11 -34.80
CA ASN A 19 -20.01 20.55 -35.96
C ASN A 19 -19.32 19.34 -36.59
N ASP A 20 -19.79 18.98 -37.78
CA ASP A 20 -19.28 17.94 -38.66
C ASP A 20 -18.21 18.56 -39.56
N GLU A 21 -16.93 18.36 -39.24
CA GLU A 21 -15.83 18.64 -40.16
C GLU A 21 -14.92 17.41 -40.28
N ARG A 22 -15.06 16.75 -41.44
CA ARG A 22 -14.17 15.70 -41.94
C ARG A 22 -12.77 16.27 -42.18
N VAL A 23 -11.85 16.01 -41.25
CA VAL A 23 -10.42 16.23 -41.49
C VAL A 23 -9.80 14.97 -42.10
N THR A 24 -9.45 15.06 -43.38
CA THR A 24 -8.70 14.04 -44.13
C THR A 24 -7.27 13.91 -43.60
N VAL A 25 -6.92 12.73 -43.06
CA VAL A 25 -5.57 12.39 -42.59
C VAL A 25 -4.74 11.81 -43.74
N PRO A 26 -3.51 12.28 -44.03
CA PRO A 26 -2.67 11.70 -45.07
C PRO A 26 -2.02 10.37 -44.63
N PRO A 27 -1.65 9.47 -45.57
CA PRO A 27 -1.24 8.11 -45.25
C PRO A 27 0.19 8.05 -44.71
N TRP A 28 0.37 7.33 -43.60
CA TRP A 28 1.66 7.07 -42.98
C TRP A 28 2.49 6.10 -43.84
N LYS A 29 3.54 6.60 -44.51
CA LYS A 29 4.56 5.76 -45.16
C LYS A 29 5.59 5.32 -44.11
N GLY A 30 5.78 4.01 -43.97
CA GLY A 30 6.85 3.43 -43.18
C GLY A 30 8.21 3.52 -43.90
N ASN A 31 9.20 4.15 -43.25
CA ASN A 31 10.59 3.69 -43.11
C ASN A 31 11.46 4.82 -42.54
N SER A 32 11.88 4.70 -41.29
CA SER A 32 13.15 5.28 -40.82
C SER A 32 13.53 4.64 -39.49
N LYS A 33 14.67 3.95 -39.47
CA LYS A 33 15.37 3.49 -38.27
C LYS A 33 15.48 4.64 -37.27
N GLN A 34 15.03 4.46 -36.03
CA GLN A 34 15.36 5.43 -34.98
C GLN A 34 16.85 5.30 -34.64
N PRO A 35 17.62 6.40 -34.57
CA PRO A 35 18.98 6.33 -34.07
C PRO A 35 18.96 6.11 -32.56
N ALA A 36 19.88 5.28 -32.07
CA ALA A 36 20.18 5.16 -30.66
C ALA A 36 20.63 6.53 -30.12
N PHE A 37 20.07 6.98 -29.00
CA PHE A 37 20.53 8.19 -28.35
C PHE A 37 21.72 7.85 -27.43
N THR A 38 22.80 8.60 -27.57
CA THR A 38 23.97 8.54 -26.69
C THR A 38 23.76 9.52 -25.54
N ILE A 39 23.87 9.06 -24.30
CA ILE A 39 23.85 9.92 -23.11
C ILE A 39 25.23 10.58 -23.03
N HIS A 40 25.27 11.90 -23.16
CA HIS A 40 26.47 12.70 -22.88
C HIS A 40 26.75 12.65 -21.38
N VAL A 41 27.94 12.18 -21.02
CA VAL A 41 28.53 12.28 -19.69
C VAL A 41 29.22 13.64 -19.64
N ASP A 42 28.81 14.51 -18.72
CA ASP A 42 29.51 15.78 -18.50
C ASP A 42 30.93 15.51 -17.98
N GLU A 43 31.90 16.26 -18.50
CA GLU A 43 33.33 16.19 -18.15
C GLU A 43 33.60 16.60 -16.70
N GLU A 44 34.59 15.96 -16.07
CA GLU A 44 35.07 16.28 -14.72
C GLU A 44 35.93 17.55 -14.73
N GLU A 45 35.64 18.52 -13.85
CA GLU A 45 36.56 19.62 -13.57
C GLU A 45 37.70 19.20 -12.62
N GLU A 46 38.91 19.65 -12.95
CA GLU A 46 40.20 19.30 -12.36
C GLU A 46 40.40 19.70 -10.89
N LYS A 47 40.96 18.72 -10.16
CA LYS A 47 41.99 18.75 -9.09
C LYS A 47 42.43 20.08 -8.47
N THR A 48 42.41 20.08 -7.14
CA THR A 48 43.47 20.69 -6.32
C THR A 48 44.23 19.58 -5.58
N GLU A 49 45.50 19.38 -5.94
CA GLU A 49 46.41 18.40 -5.33
C GLU A 49 46.90 18.84 -3.93
N LYS A 50 46.96 17.91 -2.97
CA LYS A 50 48.14 17.67 -2.11
C LYS A 50 48.25 16.17 -1.76
N ARG A 51 49.50 15.72 -1.60
CA ARG A 51 50.08 14.38 -1.86
C ARG A 51 50.39 13.60 -0.54
N PRO A 52 50.97 12.37 -0.54
CA PRO A 52 50.30 11.10 -0.23
C PRO A 52 50.84 10.35 1.01
N ALA A 53 50.15 9.30 1.47
CA ALA A 53 50.77 8.21 2.24
C ALA A 53 50.02 6.86 2.10
N GLU A 54 50.74 5.92 1.48
CA GLU A 54 50.81 4.47 1.70
C GLU A 54 49.63 3.50 1.52
N SER A 55 49.98 2.44 0.79
CA SER A 55 49.22 1.29 0.32
C SER A 55 49.04 0.20 1.37
N LYS A 56 47.82 -0.35 1.48
CA LYS A 56 47.59 -1.77 1.81
C LYS A 56 46.43 -2.32 0.99
N LYS A 57 46.69 -3.43 0.28
CA LYS A 57 45.68 -4.32 -0.30
C LYS A 57 45.02 -5.11 0.82
N THR A 58 43.68 -5.20 0.84
CA THR A 58 42.99 -6.43 1.28
C THR A 58 41.59 -6.51 0.66
N GLU A 59 41.09 -7.75 0.65
CA GLU A 59 40.05 -8.33 -0.19
C GLU A 59 38.61 -7.89 0.11
N CYS A 60 37.74 -8.29 -0.83
CA CYS A 60 36.30 -8.11 -0.90
C CYS A 60 35.58 -8.85 0.25
N GLU A 61 34.77 -8.14 1.05
CA GLU A 61 33.78 -8.75 1.95
C GLU A 61 32.38 -8.18 1.65
N ASP A 62 31.72 -8.82 0.68
CA ASP A 62 30.33 -8.60 0.32
C ASP A 62 29.46 -9.61 1.09
N ALA A 63 29.26 -9.38 2.40
CA ALA A 63 28.46 -10.28 3.26
C ALA A 63 27.87 -9.68 4.56
N LEU A 64 28.05 -8.39 4.88
CA LEU A 64 27.78 -7.90 6.25
C LEU A 64 26.66 -6.86 6.42
N ALA A 65 25.91 -6.50 5.36
CA ALA A 65 24.85 -5.48 5.50
C ALA A 65 23.48 -6.02 5.95
N PHE A 66 23.29 -7.34 6.07
CA PHE A 66 21.97 -7.92 6.39
C PHE A 66 21.86 -8.54 7.79
N ASN A 67 22.97 -8.73 8.52
CA ASN A 67 22.99 -9.48 9.79
C ASN A 67 23.18 -8.64 11.06
N SER A 68 23.39 -7.32 10.95
CA SER A 68 23.72 -6.49 12.12
C SER A 68 22.50 -6.01 12.94
N ALA A 69 21.27 -6.33 12.51
CA ALA A 69 20.04 -5.90 13.18
C ALA A 69 19.29 -7.02 13.95
N VAL A 70 19.83 -8.23 14.03
CA VAL A 70 19.23 -9.32 14.82
C VAL A 70 20.15 -9.71 15.96
N THR A 71 20.16 -8.88 17.01
CA THR A 71 20.52 -9.38 18.35
C THR A 71 19.41 -8.98 19.31
N LEU A 72 18.63 -9.97 19.73
CA LEU A 72 17.66 -9.85 20.83
C LEU A 72 18.32 -9.22 22.06
N PRO A 73 17.79 -8.13 22.63
CA PRO A 73 18.22 -7.67 23.95
C PRO A 73 17.85 -8.75 24.97
N GLY A 74 18.86 -9.31 25.65
CA GLY A 74 18.64 -10.24 26.76
C GLY A 74 17.78 -9.64 27.89
N PRO A 75 17.31 -10.46 28.85
CA PRO A 75 16.36 -10.03 29.87
C PRO A 75 16.97 -8.91 30.73
N ARG A 76 16.37 -7.71 30.65
CA ARG A 76 16.73 -6.56 31.49
C ARG A 76 16.34 -6.87 32.94
N LYS A 77 17.30 -6.81 33.86
CA LYS A 77 17.06 -6.87 35.30
C LYS A 77 16.32 -5.59 35.75
N PRO A 78 15.31 -5.68 36.64
CA PRO A 78 14.65 -4.49 37.16
C PRO A 78 15.61 -3.68 38.04
N LEU A 79 15.53 -2.35 37.91
CA LEU A 79 16.22 -1.40 38.79
C LEU A 79 15.59 -1.48 40.20
N GLY A 80 16.44 -1.46 41.23
CA GLY A 80 16.02 -1.59 42.64
C GLY A 80 15.15 -0.43 43.13
N SER A 81 14.27 -0.74 44.07
CA SER A 81 13.37 0.20 44.74
C SER A 81 14.16 1.25 45.52
N LEU A 82 13.89 2.53 45.22
CA LEU A 82 14.42 3.65 45.98
C LEU A 82 13.45 3.94 47.14
N ASP A 83 13.80 3.46 48.33
CA ASP A 83 13.07 3.77 49.56
C ASP A 83 13.28 5.24 49.94
N TYR A 84 12.21 6.02 49.96
CA TYR A 84 12.18 7.34 50.59
C TYR A 84 11.33 7.30 51.86
N PRO A 85 11.86 7.77 53.00
CA PRO A 85 11.14 7.77 54.27
C PRO A 85 10.06 8.85 54.28
N MET A 86 8.86 8.46 54.73
CA MET A 86 7.78 9.36 55.11
C MET A 86 8.18 10.15 56.36
N ASP A 87 8.07 11.48 56.30
CA ASP A 87 7.92 12.29 57.51
C ASP A 87 6.96 13.49 57.31
N GLY A 88 6.20 13.72 58.38
CA GLY A 88 5.34 14.82 58.79
C GLY A 88 4.95 15.97 57.86
N SER A 89 3.63 16.07 57.63
CA SER A 89 2.80 17.25 57.90
C SER A 89 3.17 18.61 57.25
N PHE A 90 2.46 18.97 56.18
CA PHE A 90 2.03 20.36 55.97
C PHE A 90 0.60 20.41 55.40
N VAL A 91 -0.14 21.43 55.83
CA VAL A 91 -1.59 21.51 55.91
C VAL A 91 -2.15 22.29 54.71
N LEU A 92 -3.29 21.80 54.18
CA LEU A 92 -4.35 22.46 53.40
C LEU A 92 -4.02 23.75 52.62
N SER A 93 -4.13 23.68 51.28
CA SER A 93 -4.80 24.75 50.52
C SER A 93 -5.45 24.20 49.25
N GLU A 94 -6.68 24.66 49.02
CA GLU A 94 -7.68 24.24 48.04
C GLU A 94 -7.21 24.20 46.57
N SER A 95 -7.67 23.20 45.82
CA SER A 95 -7.91 23.36 44.38
C SER A 95 -9.00 22.41 43.86
N PRO A 96 -9.75 22.81 42.82
CA PRO A 96 -11.16 22.52 42.66
C PRO A 96 -11.45 21.22 41.89
N ARG A 97 -12.62 20.65 42.22
CA ARG A 97 -13.34 19.54 41.59
C ARG A 97 -12.91 19.28 40.13
N THR A 98 -12.20 18.18 39.91
CA THR A 98 -12.07 17.57 38.58
C THR A 98 -13.43 17.03 38.17
N MET A 99 -14.06 17.66 37.18
CA MET A 99 -15.18 17.05 36.49
C MET A 99 -14.64 15.87 35.70
N ASP A 100 -15.10 14.68 36.06
CA ASP A 100 -14.92 13.45 35.31
C ASP A 100 -15.66 13.60 33.96
N MET A 101 -14.90 13.97 32.94
CA MET A 101 -15.37 14.01 31.56
C MET A 101 -15.01 12.67 30.92
N SER A 102 -15.80 11.65 31.22
CA SER A 102 -15.84 10.45 30.40
C SER A 102 -16.42 10.85 29.04
N ILE A 103 -15.56 11.33 28.15
CA ILE A 103 -15.84 11.33 26.73
C ILE A 103 -15.87 9.86 26.34
N VAL A 104 -17.07 9.33 26.18
CA VAL A 104 -17.25 8.12 25.40
C VAL A 104 -16.86 8.54 23.99
N SER A 105 -15.63 8.24 23.61
CA SER A 105 -15.22 8.26 22.22
C SER A 105 -16.08 7.20 21.54
N GLU A 106 -17.27 7.57 21.10
CA GLU A 106 -17.87 6.90 19.98
C GLU A 106 -16.88 7.14 18.85
N ASP A 107 -16.05 6.14 18.56
CA ASP A 107 -15.35 6.07 17.29
C ASP A 107 -16.43 6.11 16.22
N GLU A 108 -16.78 7.32 15.75
CA GLU A 108 -17.54 7.51 14.52
C GLU A 108 -16.66 6.93 13.42
N LYS A 109 -16.80 5.62 13.18
CA LYS A 109 -16.21 4.93 12.05
C LYS A 109 -16.69 5.72 10.82
N PRO A 110 -15.78 6.32 10.03
CA PRO A 110 -16.19 7.11 8.88
C PRO A 110 -17.10 6.26 8.01
N VAL A 111 -18.24 6.82 7.59
CA VAL A 111 -19.21 6.16 6.71
C VAL A 111 -18.43 5.54 5.56
N SER A 112 -18.41 4.20 5.48
CA SER A 112 -17.66 3.53 4.43
C SER A 112 -18.28 3.94 3.09
N VAL A 113 -17.46 4.31 2.11
CA VAL A 113 -17.93 4.64 0.75
C VAL A 113 -18.76 3.48 0.17
N ASN A 114 -18.52 2.26 0.64
CA ASN A 114 -19.25 1.05 0.27
C ASN A 114 -20.69 0.97 0.83
N GLU A 115 -21.06 1.79 1.82
CA GLU A 115 -22.40 1.81 2.44
C GLU A 115 -23.45 2.54 1.60
N VAL A 116 -23.05 3.21 0.51
CA VAL A 116 -23.99 3.87 -0.41
C VAL A 116 -24.50 2.86 -1.44
N PRO A 117 -25.78 2.44 -1.38
CA PRO A 117 -26.30 1.34 -2.20
C PRO A 117 -26.40 1.69 -3.69
N ASP A 118 -26.49 2.98 -4.03
CA ASP A 118 -26.75 3.44 -5.40
C ASP A 118 -25.68 3.03 -6.41
N TYR A 119 -24.41 2.99 -5.99
CA TYR A 119 -23.26 2.70 -6.86
C TYR A 119 -22.48 1.45 -6.46
N HIS A 120 -22.92 0.73 -5.42
CA HIS A 120 -22.18 -0.41 -4.88
C HIS A 120 -21.94 -1.50 -5.93
N GLU A 121 -22.95 -1.83 -6.73
CA GLU A 121 -22.85 -2.85 -7.79
C GLU A 121 -21.94 -2.41 -8.94
N ASP A 122 -22.04 -1.14 -9.36
CA ASP A 122 -21.19 -0.55 -10.39
C ASP A 122 -19.72 -0.52 -9.95
N ILE A 123 -19.47 -0.11 -8.71
CA ILE A 123 -18.13 -0.08 -8.11
C ILE A 123 -17.55 -1.49 -8.04
N HIS A 124 -18.29 -2.46 -7.50
CA HIS A 124 -17.82 -3.85 -7.44
C HIS A 124 -17.52 -4.40 -8.85
N THR A 125 -18.40 -4.16 -9.83
CA THR A 125 -18.20 -4.59 -11.22
C THR A 125 -16.94 -3.96 -11.83
N TYR A 126 -16.72 -2.66 -11.62
CA TYR A 126 -15.52 -1.96 -12.07
C TYR A 126 -14.25 -2.51 -11.41
N LEU A 127 -14.26 -2.72 -10.08
CA LEU A 127 -13.11 -3.29 -9.36
C LEU A 127 -12.76 -4.69 -9.86
N ARG A 128 -13.77 -5.53 -10.18
CA ARG A 128 -13.57 -6.86 -10.78
C ARG A 128 -12.97 -6.81 -12.18
N GLU A 129 -13.26 -5.78 -12.97
CA GLU A 129 -12.60 -5.57 -14.26
C GLU A 129 -11.14 -5.10 -14.07
N MET A 130 -10.93 -4.16 -13.14
CA MET A 130 -9.63 -3.53 -12.92
C MET A 130 -8.63 -4.47 -12.23
N GLU A 131 -9.07 -5.40 -11.38
CA GLU A 131 -8.16 -6.35 -10.70
C GLU A 131 -7.44 -7.26 -11.70
N VAL A 132 -8.04 -7.49 -12.86
CA VAL A 132 -7.44 -8.27 -13.96
C VAL A 132 -6.40 -7.43 -14.70
N LYS A 133 -6.68 -6.16 -14.96
CA LYS A 133 -5.76 -5.23 -15.63
C LYS A 133 -4.54 -4.90 -14.78
N CYS A 134 -4.74 -4.73 -13.47
CA CYS A 134 -3.69 -4.40 -12.51
C CYS A 134 -3.01 -5.64 -11.92
N LYS A 135 -3.19 -6.83 -12.50
CA LYS A 135 -2.59 -8.07 -12.00
C LYS A 135 -1.10 -8.18 -12.37
N PRO A 136 -0.20 -8.42 -11.40
CA PRO A 136 1.20 -8.73 -11.71
C PRO A 136 1.36 -10.09 -12.42
N LYS A 137 2.50 -10.29 -13.08
CA LYS A 137 2.78 -11.55 -13.79
C LYS A 137 3.16 -12.63 -12.78
N VAL A 138 2.29 -13.62 -12.57
CA VAL A 138 2.46 -14.73 -11.59
C VAL A 138 3.86 -15.35 -11.54
N GLY A 139 4.53 -15.50 -12.68
CA GLY A 139 5.86 -16.12 -12.78
C GLY A 139 7.03 -15.13 -12.82
N TYR A 140 6.85 -13.85 -12.46
CA TYR A 140 7.91 -12.85 -12.63
C TYR A 140 9.17 -13.18 -11.84
N MET A 141 9.04 -13.79 -10.65
CA MET A 141 10.19 -14.11 -9.81
C MET A 141 11.15 -15.10 -10.50
N LYS A 142 10.65 -15.98 -11.38
CA LYS A 142 11.51 -16.89 -12.17
C LYS A 142 12.37 -16.15 -13.21
N LYS A 143 12.01 -14.91 -13.56
CA LYS A 143 12.75 -14.07 -14.50
C LYS A 143 13.74 -13.13 -13.80
N GLN A 144 13.65 -13.02 -12.47
CA GLN A 144 14.55 -12.20 -11.69
C GLN A 144 15.89 -12.94 -11.50
N PRO A 145 17.03 -12.35 -11.87
CA PRO A 145 18.31 -13.03 -11.82
C PRO A 145 18.93 -13.06 -10.42
N ASP A 146 18.56 -12.12 -9.54
CA ASP A 146 19.28 -11.87 -8.28
C ASP A 146 18.38 -11.73 -7.04
N ILE A 147 17.05 -11.77 -7.21
CA ILE A 147 16.09 -11.72 -6.10
C ILE A 147 15.22 -12.98 -6.05
N THR A 148 14.75 -13.32 -4.85
CA THR A 148 13.96 -14.54 -4.60
C THR A 148 12.64 -14.20 -3.87
N ASN A 149 11.71 -15.16 -3.85
CA ASN A 149 10.48 -15.02 -3.06
C ASN A 149 10.75 -14.73 -1.57
N SER A 150 11.80 -15.33 -1.00
CA SER A 150 12.19 -15.09 0.39
C SER A 150 12.64 -13.64 0.62
N MET A 151 13.44 -13.07 -0.30
CA MET A 151 13.82 -11.66 -0.21
C MET A 151 12.62 -10.71 -0.33
N ARG A 152 11.63 -11.06 -1.16
CA ARG A 152 10.37 -10.31 -1.23
C ARG A 152 9.58 -10.43 0.07
N ALA A 153 9.44 -11.63 0.65
CA ALA A 153 8.72 -11.83 1.90
C ALA A 153 9.31 -10.96 3.02
N ILE A 154 10.65 -10.96 3.14
CA ILE A 154 11.40 -10.06 4.04
C ILE A 154 11.08 -8.59 3.79
N LEU A 155 11.04 -8.17 2.51
CA LEU A 155 10.70 -6.79 2.18
C LEU A 155 9.28 -6.43 2.62
N VAL A 156 8.30 -7.30 2.35
CA VAL A 156 6.89 -7.03 2.71
C VAL A 156 6.71 -7.03 4.22
N ASP A 157 7.35 -7.94 4.95
CA ASP A 157 7.38 -7.97 6.42
C ASP A 157 7.93 -6.66 7.00
N TRP A 158 9.07 -6.19 6.47
CA TRP A 158 9.59 -4.87 6.84
C TRP A 158 8.64 -3.72 6.50
N LEU A 159 7.92 -3.78 5.37
CA LEU A 159 6.92 -2.77 5.02
C LEU A 159 5.71 -2.76 5.97
N VAL A 160 5.38 -3.89 6.60
CA VAL A 160 4.37 -3.93 7.67
C VAL A 160 4.87 -3.11 8.87
N GLU A 161 6.12 -3.31 9.30
CA GLU A 161 6.72 -2.53 10.39
C GLU A 161 6.73 -1.01 10.07
N VAL A 162 7.07 -0.64 8.83
CA VAL A 162 7.01 0.76 8.36
C VAL A 162 5.59 1.31 8.42
N GLY A 163 4.59 0.51 8.02
CA GLY A 163 3.18 0.88 8.10
C GLY A 163 2.73 1.16 9.54
N GLU A 164 3.13 0.32 10.48
CA GLU A 164 2.83 0.48 11.91
C GLU A 164 3.53 1.70 12.52
N GLU A 165 4.80 1.93 12.22
CA GLU A 165 5.58 3.08 12.73
C GLU A 165 4.93 4.41 12.34
N TYR A 166 4.48 4.54 11.09
CA TYR A 166 3.82 5.74 10.58
C TYR A 166 2.30 5.72 10.68
N LYS A 167 1.70 4.67 11.27
CA LYS A 167 0.25 4.48 11.42
C LYS A 167 -0.52 4.64 10.11
N LEU A 168 0.02 4.05 9.04
CA LEU A 168 -0.58 4.07 7.71
C LEU A 168 -1.82 3.19 7.66
N GLN A 169 -2.73 3.48 6.72
CA GLN A 169 -3.85 2.61 6.42
C GLN A 169 -3.37 1.27 5.87
N ASN A 170 -4.08 0.18 6.20
CA ASN A 170 -3.77 -1.14 5.64
C ASN A 170 -3.86 -1.09 4.10
N GLU A 171 -4.79 -0.31 3.54
CA GLU A 171 -4.92 -0.07 2.10
C GLU A 171 -3.61 0.43 1.46
N THR A 172 -2.89 1.32 2.14
CA THR A 172 -1.58 1.83 1.72
C THR A 172 -0.57 0.71 1.56
N LEU A 173 -0.52 -0.24 2.50
CA LEU A 173 0.34 -1.43 2.39
C LEU A 173 -0.07 -2.31 1.19
N TYR A 174 -1.37 -2.58 1.01
CA TYR A 174 -1.85 -3.38 -0.13
C TYR A 174 -1.47 -2.75 -1.48
N LEU A 175 -1.63 -1.44 -1.61
CA LEU A 175 -1.24 -0.70 -2.81
C LEU A 175 0.27 -0.74 -3.03
N ALA A 176 1.07 -0.53 -1.98
CA ALA A 176 2.53 -0.60 -2.07
C ALA A 176 2.99 -1.97 -2.59
N VAL A 177 2.44 -3.07 -2.06
CA VAL A 177 2.75 -4.43 -2.53
C VAL A 177 2.32 -4.64 -3.98
N ASN A 178 1.14 -4.13 -4.40
CA ASN A 178 0.71 -4.17 -5.80
C ASN A 178 1.71 -3.47 -6.73
N TYR A 179 2.19 -2.28 -6.34
CA TYR A 179 3.16 -1.51 -7.11
C TYR A 179 4.49 -2.25 -7.24
N ILE A 180 4.99 -2.84 -6.14
CA ILE A 180 6.22 -3.64 -6.12
C ILE A 180 6.09 -4.82 -7.08
N ASP A 181 5.02 -5.60 -7.00
CA ASP A 181 4.86 -6.80 -7.82
C ASP A 181 4.70 -6.47 -9.32
N ARG A 182 3.98 -5.40 -9.66
CA ARG A 182 3.85 -4.93 -11.06
C ARG A 182 5.16 -4.36 -11.59
N PHE A 183 5.92 -3.65 -10.75
CA PHE A 183 7.24 -3.15 -11.11
C PHE A 183 8.22 -4.30 -11.39
N LEU A 184 8.31 -5.27 -10.48
CA LEU A 184 9.15 -6.47 -10.62
C LEU A 184 8.68 -7.42 -11.73
N SER A 185 7.44 -7.27 -12.20
CA SER A 185 6.93 -7.98 -13.38
C SER A 185 7.52 -7.49 -14.72
N SER A 186 8.13 -6.31 -14.72
CA SER A 186 8.65 -5.65 -15.92
C SER A 186 10.11 -5.23 -15.81
N MET A 187 10.62 -5.03 -14.60
CA MET A 187 11.99 -4.58 -14.32
C MET A 187 12.78 -5.66 -13.59
N SER A 188 13.99 -5.94 -14.05
CA SER A 188 14.95 -6.76 -13.31
C SER A 188 15.61 -5.90 -12.23
N VAL A 189 15.67 -6.38 -11.00
CA VAL A 189 16.21 -5.65 -9.86
C VAL A 189 17.26 -6.49 -9.15
N LEU A 190 18.36 -5.86 -8.76
CA LEU A 190 19.39 -6.48 -7.93
C LEU A 190 18.99 -6.40 -6.45
N ARG A 191 19.40 -7.38 -5.64
CA ARG A 191 19.03 -7.46 -4.22
C ARG A 191 19.31 -6.17 -3.43
N GLY A 192 20.43 -5.50 -3.71
CA GLY A 192 20.83 -4.24 -3.06
C GLY A 192 20.02 -3.01 -3.50
N LYS A 193 19.04 -3.17 -4.39
CA LYS A 193 18.08 -2.11 -4.79
C LYS A 193 16.63 -2.50 -4.49
N LEU A 194 16.39 -3.69 -3.94
CA LEU A 194 15.05 -4.18 -3.66
C LEU A 194 14.35 -3.33 -2.58
N GLN A 195 15.05 -3.00 -1.49
CA GLN A 195 14.51 -2.12 -0.45
C GLN A 195 14.18 -0.73 -1.01
N LEU A 196 15.04 -0.15 -1.86
CA LEU A 196 14.77 1.14 -2.50
C LEU A 196 13.48 1.14 -3.33
N VAL A 197 13.20 0.03 -4.05
CA VAL A 197 11.93 -0.14 -4.77
C VAL A 197 10.76 -0.17 -3.79
N GLY A 198 10.88 -0.93 -2.70
CA GLY A 198 9.86 -1.00 -1.66
C GLY A 198 9.58 0.35 -0.99
N THR A 199 10.62 1.09 -0.62
CA THR A 199 10.53 2.44 -0.04
C THR A 199 9.82 3.40 -0.99
N ALA A 200 10.18 3.40 -2.28
CA ALA A 200 9.54 4.26 -3.26
C ALA A 200 8.07 3.87 -3.53
N ALA A 201 7.76 2.57 -3.52
CA ALA A 201 6.39 2.08 -3.66
C ALA A 201 5.52 2.46 -2.46
N MET A 202 6.04 2.35 -1.24
CA MET A 202 5.33 2.78 -0.03
C MET A 202 5.10 4.30 -0.02
N LEU A 203 6.11 5.10 -0.39
CA LEU A 203 5.94 6.55 -0.56
C LEU A 203 4.83 6.90 -1.56
N LEU A 204 4.77 6.19 -2.71
CA LEU A 204 3.73 6.39 -3.70
C LEU A 204 2.35 6.00 -3.20
N ALA A 205 2.25 4.87 -2.49
CA ALA A 205 1.00 4.42 -1.90
C ALA A 205 0.50 5.41 -0.85
N SER A 206 1.39 5.89 0.03
CA SER A 206 1.03 6.89 1.03
C SER A 206 0.54 8.18 0.37
N LYS A 207 1.23 8.67 -0.67
CA LYS A 207 0.78 9.85 -1.43
C LYS A 207 -0.58 9.67 -2.11
N PHE A 208 -0.97 8.44 -2.43
CA PHE A 208 -2.22 8.14 -3.11
C PHE A 208 -3.38 8.02 -2.11
N GLU A 209 -3.16 7.35 -0.98
CA GLU A 209 -4.22 6.92 -0.07
C GLU A 209 -4.32 7.76 1.22
N GLU A 210 -3.20 8.26 1.74
CA GLU A 210 -3.18 8.93 3.04
C GLU A 210 -3.64 10.39 2.96
N ILE A 211 -4.37 10.83 3.99
CA ILE A 211 -4.72 12.25 4.17
C ILE A 211 -3.44 13.07 4.41
N TYR A 212 -2.52 12.53 5.20
CA TYR A 212 -1.26 13.16 5.57
C TYR A 212 -0.11 12.17 5.33
N PRO A 213 0.38 12.03 4.09
CA PRO A 213 1.48 11.12 3.79
C PRO A 213 2.78 11.56 4.49
N PRO A 214 3.62 10.62 4.96
CA PRO A 214 4.94 10.94 5.50
C PRO A 214 5.83 11.67 4.47
N GLU A 215 6.68 12.57 4.96
CA GLU A 215 7.60 13.27 4.08
C GLU A 215 8.68 12.34 3.51
N VAL A 216 9.29 12.72 2.39
CA VAL A 216 10.39 11.93 1.78
C VAL A 216 11.58 11.75 2.73
N ALA A 217 11.78 12.69 3.67
CA ALA A 217 12.83 12.58 4.68
C ALA A 217 12.60 11.41 5.65
N GLU A 218 11.34 11.14 6.01
CA GLU A 218 10.94 10.00 6.85
C GLU A 218 11.30 8.67 6.17
N PHE A 219 11.00 8.56 4.87
CA PHE A 219 11.36 7.37 4.08
C PHE A 219 12.87 7.17 3.89
N VAL A 220 13.67 8.22 4.00
CA VAL A 220 15.14 8.11 4.04
C VAL A 220 15.59 7.62 5.42
N TYR A 221 15.05 8.25 6.47
CA TYR A 221 15.35 7.92 7.86
C TYR A 221 15.04 6.46 8.21
N ILE A 222 13.87 5.95 7.84
CA ILE A 222 13.45 4.57 8.13
C ILE A 222 14.30 3.50 7.40
N THR A 223 15.07 3.92 6.38
CA THR A 223 16.03 3.06 5.70
C THR A 223 17.43 3.12 6.30
N ASP A 224 17.59 3.70 7.50
CA ASP A 224 18.88 3.93 8.18
C ASP A 224 19.88 4.65 7.26
N ASP A 225 19.39 5.68 6.55
CA ASP A 225 20.16 6.46 5.57
C ASP A 225 20.85 5.62 4.46
N THR A 226 20.43 4.36 4.26
CA THR A 226 20.95 3.48 3.20
C THR A 226 20.80 4.11 1.81
N TYR A 227 19.75 4.93 1.62
CA TYR A 227 19.49 5.66 0.39
C TYR A 227 19.34 7.15 0.62
N THR A 228 19.93 7.94 -0.25
CA THR A 228 19.75 9.39 -0.26
C THR A 228 18.35 9.78 -0.75
N LYS A 229 17.84 10.93 -0.30
CA LYS A 229 16.59 11.54 -0.82
C LYS A 229 16.53 11.58 -2.36
N LYS A 230 17.66 11.86 -3.02
CA LYS A 230 17.76 11.89 -4.48
C LYS A 230 17.56 10.51 -5.11
N GLN A 231 18.02 9.44 -4.48
CA GLN A 231 17.80 8.07 -4.95
C GLN A 231 16.34 7.66 -4.78
N VAL A 232 15.71 7.98 -3.64
CA VAL A 232 14.30 7.71 -3.39
C VAL A 232 13.42 8.40 -4.43
N LEU A 233 13.61 9.70 -4.68
CA LEU A 233 12.84 10.45 -5.68
C LEU A 233 13.07 9.95 -7.11
N ARG A 234 14.29 9.52 -7.45
CA ARG A 234 14.56 8.91 -8.76
C ARG A 234 13.86 7.57 -8.92
N MET A 235 13.84 6.75 -7.86
CA MET A 235 13.13 5.48 -7.88
C MET A 235 11.62 5.70 -7.97
N GLU A 236 11.05 6.64 -7.21
CA GLU A 236 9.64 7.03 -7.31
C GLU A 236 9.27 7.38 -8.76
N HIS A 237 10.04 8.26 -9.40
CA HIS A 237 9.81 8.63 -10.79
C HIS A 237 9.88 7.42 -11.73
N LEU A 238 10.82 6.51 -11.51
CA LEU A 238 10.96 5.28 -12.30
C LEU A 238 9.76 4.34 -12.10
N VAL A 239 9.29 4.16 -10.88
CA VAL A 239 8.11 3.35 -10.57
C VAL A 239 6.87 3.91 -11.27
N LEU A 240 6.62 5.22 -11.15
CA LEU A 240 5.53 5.89 -11.86
C LEU A 240 5.59 5.69 -13.38
N LYS A 241 6.78 5.82 -13.96
CA LYS A 241 7.01 5.62 -15.40
C LYS A 241 6.72 4.17 -15.83
N VAL A 242 7.19 3.19 -15.07
CA VAL A 242 7.00 1.76 -15.37
C VAL A 242 5.53 1.35 -15.20
N LEU A 243 4.84 1.91 -14.20
CA LEU A 243 3.42 1.66 -13.96
C LEU A 243 2.50 2.56 -14.80
N ALA A 244 3.05 3.42 -15.67
CA ALA A 244 2.30 4.37 -16.49
C ALA A 244 1.31 5.24 -15.68
N PHE A 245 1.64 5.57 -14.43
CA PHE A 245 0.77 6.28 -13.48
C PHE A 245 -0.55 5.55 -13.12
N ASP A 246 -0.70 4.27 -13.47
CA ASP A 246 -1.86 3.46 -13.10
C ASP A 246 -1.76 3.00 -11.64
N LEU A 247 -2.03 3.90 -10.69
CA LEU A 247 -1.91 3.66 -9.24
C LEU A 247 -3.20 3.15 -8.58
N ALA A 248 -4.38 3.42 -9.16
CA ALA A 248 -5.67 2.98 -8.62
C ALA A 248 -5.92 1.47 -8.84
N ALA A 249 -5.11 0.62 -8.21
CA ALA A 249 -5.18 -0.83 -8.32
C ALA A 249 -6.15 -1.40 -7.28
N PRO A 250 -7.06 -2.32 -7.66
CA PRO A 250 -7.92 -2.98 -6.70
C PRO A 250 -7.15 -3.88 -5.72
N THR A 251 -7.53 -3.82 -4.45
CA THR A 251 -6.85 -4.54 -3.36
C THR A 251 -7.78 -5.58 -2.71
N VAL A 252 -7.19 -6.51 -1.96
CA VAL A 252 -7.95 -7.49 -1.16
C VAL A 252 -8.82 -6.77 -0.13
N ASN A 253 -8.29 -5.70 0.47
CA ASN A 253 -8.97 -4.91 1.47
C ASN A 253 -10.24 -4.21 0.93
N GLN A 254 -10.20 -3.67 -0.30
CA GLN A 254 -11.40 -3.12 -0.96
C GLN A 254 -12.50 -4.18 -1.13
N PHE A 255 -12.17 -5.41 -1.54
CA PHE A 255 -13.17 -6.48 -1.65
C PHE A 255 -13.66 -6.96 -0.28
N LEU A 256 -12.78 -7.07 0.73
CA LEU A 256 -13.16 -7.45 2.09
C LEU A 256 -14.16 -6.47 2.69
N THR A 257 -13.91 -5.17 2.57
CA THR A 257 -14.80 -4.13 3.08
C THR A 257 -16.19 -4.17 2.44
N GLN A 258 -16.28 -4.54 1.16
CA GLN A 258 -17.57 -4.81 0.50
C GLN A 258 -18.24 -6.07 1.06
N TYR A 259 -17.49 -7.17 1.24
CA TYR A 259 -18.03 -8.43 1.75
C TYR A 259 -18.49 -8.33 3.22
N PHE A 260 -17.89 -7.45 4.02
CA PHE A 260 -18.30 -7.24 5.41
C PHE A 260 -19.71 -6.68 5.55
N LEU A 261 -20.20 -5.90 4.58
CA LEU A 261 -21.56 -5.36 4.56
C LEU A 261 -22.65 -6.45 4.51
N HIS A 262 -22.27 -7.65 4.11
CA HIS A 262 -23.17 -8.79 4.03
C HIS A 262 -23.30 -9.58 5.33
N GLN A 263 -22.50 -9.29 6.36
CA GLN A 263 -22.60 -9.96 7.64
C GLN A 263 -23.93 -9.64 8.35
N GLN A 264 -24.60 -10.66 8.88
CA GLN A 264 -25.77 -10.47 9.74
C GLN A 264 -25.70 -11.37 10.99
N PRO A 265 -25.48 -10.80 12.19
CA PRO A 265 -25.05 -9.42 12.47
C PRO A 265 -23.58 -9.17 12.08
N ALA A 266 -23.18 -7.90 11.97
CA ALA A 266 -21.76 -7.53 11.82
C ALA A 266 -20.94 -8.00 13.03
N ASN A 267 -19.76 -8.56 12.78
CA ASN A 267 -18.89 -9.09 13.83
C ASN A 267 -17.44 -8.60 13.64
N CYS A 268 -17.02 -7.69 14.52
CA CYS A 268 -15.68 -7.08 14.45
C CYS A 268 -14.55 -8.12 14.48
N LYS A 269 -14.72 -9.27 15.17
CA LYS A 269 -13.70 -10.33 15.20
C LYS A 269 -13.56 -11.02 13.86
N VAL A 270 -14.66 -11.18 13.11
CA VAL A 270 -14.63 -11.71 11.75
C VAL A 270 -13.92 -10.73 10.82
N GLU A 271 -14.22 -9.44 10.93
CA GLU A 271 -13.54 -8.39 10.15
C GLU A 271 -12.04 -8.38 10.39
N SER A 272 -11.60 -8.30 11.65
CA SER A 272 -10.17 -8.30 12.01
C SER A 272 -9.45 -9.56 11.55
N LEU A 273 -10.05 -10.74 11.72
CA LEU A 273 -9.44 -11.99 11.28
C LEU A 273 -9.35 -12.09 9.75
N ALA A 274 -10.37 -11.61 9.03
CA ALA A 274 -10.35 -11.60 7.57
C ALA A 274 -9.29 -10.63 7.02
N MET A 275 -9.13 -9.44 7.64
CA MET A 275 -8.06 -8.50 7.30
C MET A 275 -6.67 -9.09 7.56
N PHE A 276 -6.48 -9.73 8.72
CA PHE A 276 -5.24 -10.44 9.05
C PHE A 276 -4.89 -11.54 8.04
N LEU A 277 -5.85 -12.38 7.66
CA LEU A 277 -5.65 -13.41 6.63
C LEU A 277 -5.34 -12.81 5.25
N GLY A 278 -5.95 -11.67 4.93
CA GLY A 278 -5.63 -10.90 3.73
C GLY A 278 -4.18 -10.41 3.73
N GLU A 279 -3.69 -9.90 4.86
CA GLU A 279 -2.32 -9.38 4.99
C GLU A 279 -1.29 -10.50 4.90
N LEU A 280 -1.55 -11.65 5.52
CA LEU A 280 -0.69 -12.83 5.38
C LEU A 280 -0.52 -13.26 3.91
N SER A 281 -1.53 -13.03 3.07
CA SER A 281 -1.43 -13.35 1.64
C SER A 281 -0.42 -12.46 0.88
N LEU A 282 -0.05 -11.31 1.43
CA LEU A 282 0.91 -10.39 0.81
C LEU A 282 2.36 -10.88 0.96
N ILE A 283 2.67 -11.60 2.04
CA ILE A 283 4.03 -12.05 2.38
C ILE A 283 4.54 -13.05 1.32
N ASP A 284 3.75 -14.08 1.04
CA ASP A 284 4.14 -15.18 0.15
C ASP A 284 3.68 -14.96 -1.30
N ALA A 285 4.62 -14.66 -2.20
CA ALA A 285 4.28 -14.52 -3.63
C ALA A 285 3.72 -15.82 -4.27
N ASP A 286 4.25 -16.98 -3.88
CA ASP A 286 3.72 -18.30 -4.26
C ASP A 286 3.10 -18.94 -3.02
N PRO A 287 1.79 -19.21 -2.98
CA PRO A 287 0.86 -19.32 -4.11
C PRO A 287 0.04 -18.08 -4.44
N TYR A 288 0.07 -17.01 -3.65
CA TYR A 288 -0.99 -16.00 -3.67
C TYR A 288 -1.06 -15.16 -4.96
N LEU A 289 0.05 -14.93 -5.66
CA LEU A 289 0.04 -14.24 -6.97
C LEU A 289 -0.79 -14.96 -8.04
N LYS A 290 -1.08 -16.26 -7.87
CA LYS A 290 -1.94 -17.01 -8.81
C LYS A 290 -3.38 -16.51 -8.76
N TYR A 291 -3.84 -16.06 -7.60
CA TYR A 291 -5.23 -15.67 -7.36
C TYR A 291 -5.46 -14.18 -7.62
N LEU A 292 -6.72 -13.80 -7.78
CA LEU A 292 -7.12 -12.40 -7.88
C LEU A 292 -7.46 -11.86 -6.48
N PRO A 293 -7.32 -10.55 -6.23
CA PRO A 293 -7.69 -9.93 -4.95
C PRO A 293 -9.09 -10.30 -4.46
N SER A 294 -10.09 -10.30 -5.34
CA SER A 294 -11.48 -10.66 -5.01
C SER A 294 -11.63 -12.10 -4.50
N ILE A 295 -10.81 -13.02 -5.02
CA ILE A 295 -10.81 -14.44 -4.64
C ILE A 295 -10.10 -14.63 -3.30
N ILE A 296 -8.98 -13.94 -3.09
CA ILE A 296 -8.26 -13.97 -1.81
C ILE A 296 -9.16 -13.40 -0.71
N ALA A 297 -9.80 -12.26 -0.96
CA ALA A 297 -10.76 -11.65 -0.04
C ALA A 297 -11.92 -12.60 0.28
N GLY A 298 -12.47 -13.30 -0.72
CA GLY A 298 -13.54 -14.26 -0.51
C GLY A 298 -13.10 -15.46 0.36
N ALA A 299 -11.90 -15.99 0.11
CA ALA A 299 -11.34 -17.07 0.93
C ALA A 299 -11.07 -16.62 2.37
N ALA A 300 -10.46 -15.44 2.55
CA ALA A 300 -10.17 -14.86 3.86
C ALA A 300 -11.45 -14.62 4.66
N PHE A 301 -12.47 -14.00 4.05
CA PHE A 301 -13.76 -13.78 4.68
C PHE A 301 -14.44 -15.10 5.07
N HIS A 302 -14.45 -16.09 4.18
CA HIS A 302 -15.03 -17.40 4.48
C HIS A 302 -14.35 -18.09 5.66
N ILE A 303 -13.02 -18.12 5.67
CA ILE A 303 -12.22 -18.76 6.73
C ILE A 303 -12.45 -18.03 8.05
N ALA A 304 -12.45 -16.70 8.05
CA ALA A 304 -12.70 -15.92 9.25
C ALA A 304 -14.11 -16.15 9.81
N LEU A 305 -15.12 -16.14 8.95
CA LEU A 305 -16.50 -16.39 9.32
C LEU A 305 -16.66 -17.79 9.92
N TYR A 306 -16.14 -18.82 9.26
CA TYR A 306 -16.21 -20.19 9.75
C TYR A 306 -15.47 -20.39 11.07
N THR A 307 -14.29 -19.77 11.23
CA THR A 307 -13.47 -19.91 12.44
C THR A 307 -14.12 -19.29 13.67
N ILE A 308 -14.80 -18.15 13.52
CA ILE A 308 -15.39 -17.41 14.65
C ILE A 308 -16.83 -17.80 14.94
N THR A 309 -17.66 -18.01 13.91
CA THR A 309 -19.11 -18.24 14.07
C THR A 309 -19.57 -19.63 13.65
N GLY A 310 -18.72 -20.40 12.95
CA GLY A 310 -19.11 -21.68 12.33
C GLY A 310 -19.99 -21.53 11.09
N GLN A 311 -20.31 -20.30 10.66
CA GLN A 311 -21.11 -20.05 9.47
C GLN A 311 -20.28 -20.24 8.20
N SER A 312 -20.91 -20.68 7.11
CA SER A 312 -20.27 -20.86 5.80
C SER A 312 -20.51 -19.67 4.88
N TRP A 313 -19.88 -19.69 3.70
CA TRP A 313 -20.01 -18.65 2.68
C TRP A 313 -21.46 -18.42 2.31
N VAL A 314 -21.88 -17.15 2.28
CA VAL A 314 -23.28 -16.84 2.09
C VAL A 314 -23.67 -16.94 0.62
N SER A 315 -24.76 -17.66 0.32
CA SER A 315 -25.15 -18.05 -1.04
C SER A 315 -25.46 -16.88 -1.99
N TYR A 316 -25.70 -15.67 -1.50
CA TYR A 316 -25.90 -14.48 -2.35
C TYR A 316 -24.58 -13.82 -2.79
N LEU A 317 -23.45 -14.14 -2.15
CA LEU A 317 -22.12 -13.68 -2.57
C LEU A 317 -21.51 -14.58 -3.66
N THR A 318 -22.04 -15.79 -3.84
CA THR A 318 -21.75 -16.57 -5.04
C THR A 318 -22.44 -15.91 -6.23
N PRO A 319 -21.71 -15.51 -7.29
CA PRO A 319 -22.33 -15.01 -8.50
C PRO A 319 -23.35 -16.04 -8.98
N THR A 320 -24.61 -15.64 -9.07
CA THR A 320 -25.63 -16.43 -9.74
C THR A 320 -25.11 -16.64 -11.15
N LYS A 321 -24.64 -17.85 -11.46
CA LYS A 321 -24.57 -18.29 -12.84
C LYS A 321 -25.99 -18.09 -13.37
N VAL A 322 -26.17 -17.06 -14.19
CA VAL A 322 -27.36 -16.92 -15.03
C VAL A 322 -27.57 -18.28 -15.65
N MET A 323 -28.63 -18.94 -15.22
CA MET A 323 -29.11 -20.19 -15.77
C MET A 323 -29.38 -19.93 -17.23
N ARG A 324 -28.38 -20.12 -18.09
CA ARG A 324 -28.59 -20.21 -19.53
C ARG A 324 -29.27 -21.56 -19.74
N GLY A 325 -30.59 -21.51 -19.64
CA GLY A 325 -31.48 -22.58 -20.02
C GLY A 325 -31.30 -22.83 -21.51
N GLU A 326 -30.45 -23.80 -21.84
CA GLU A 326 -30.48 -24.44 -23.14
C GLU A 326 -31.45 -25.62 -23.03
N LYS A 327 -32.74 -25.28 -23.14
CA LYS A 327 -33.82 -26.22 -23.44
C LYS A 327 -34.40 -25.83 -24.80
N ARG A 328 -33.89 -26.45 -25.86
CA ARG A 328 -34.61 -27.33 -26.81
C ARG A 328 -33.85 -27.50 -28.10
#